data_AF-A0A945P821-F1
#
_entry.id   AF-A0A945P821-F1
#
_cell.length_a   1.000
_cell.length_b   1.000
_cell.length_c   1.000
_cell.angle_alpha   90.00
_cell.angle_beta   90.00
_cell.angle_gamma   90.00
#
_symmetry.space_group_name_H-M   'P 1'
#
loop_
_entity.id
_entity.type
_entity.pdbx_description
1 polymer ?
#
loop_
_entity_poly.entity_id
_entity_poly.type
_entity_poly.pdbx_seq_one_letter_code
_entity_poly.pdbx_strand_id
1 'polypeptide(L)'
;MRALLGTLDSTSRATSYLMGGLAVILAIAVLMTSSSVTDIAGWAREVLGWTFVALLGSLVFLALFSWVRMLQTQNGSSDVWFEAGVQAANGVTTLALTFTLLGISLGIGTLAGQELTPETIQPVIRKMTANFSLAFMTTVIGLPISALLRSVLIVTHARNRTADHQTANSLERT
;
A
#
# COMPACT_ATOMS: atom_id res chain seq x y z
N MET A 1 26.42 -4.57 -17.45
CA MET A 1 26.72 -3.75 -16.24
C MET A 1 25.83 -2.52 -16.07
N ARG A 2 25.65 -1.63 -17.06
CA ARG A 2 24.79 -0.42 -16.90
C ARG A 2 23.33 -0.71 -16.53
N ALA A 3 22.73 -1.77 -17.07
CA ALA A 3 21.37 -2.19 -16.70
C ALA A 3 21.25 -2.62 -15.23
N LEU A 4 22.25 -3.36 -14.72
CA LEU A 4 22.36 -3.78 -13.32
C LEU A 4 22.56 -2.60 -12.37
N LEU A 5 23.36 -1.62 -12.78
CA LEU A 5 23.56 -0.37 -12.02
C LEU A 5 22.27 0.48 -11.98
N GLY A 6 21.52 0.55 -13.09
CA GLY A 6 20.24 1.26 -13.14
C GLY A 6 19.15 0.62 -12.29
N THR A 7 19.10 -0.72 -12.22
CA THR A 7 18.18 -1.41 -11.30
C THR A 7 18.55 -1.17 -9.84
N LEU A 8 19.84 -1.18 -9.50
CA LEU A 8 20.32 -0.91 -8.14
C LEU A 8 20.01 0.53 -7.70
N ASP A 9 20.18 1.52 -8.58
CA ASP A 9 19.82 2.92 -8.28
C ASP A 9 18.30 3.09 -8.11
N SER A 10 17.51 2.44 -8.96
CA SER A 10 16.03 2.43 -8.85
C SER A 10 15.57 1.83 -7.53
N THR A 11 16.17 0.70 -7.11
CA THR A 11 15.88 0.07 -5.82
C THR A 11 16.27 0.98 -4.67
N SER A 12 17.47 1.57 -4.69
CA SER A 12 17.93 2.49 -3.63
C SER A 12 16.98 3.68 -3.44
N ARG A 13 16.56 4.32 -4.54
CA ARG A 13 15.61 5.43 -4.51
C ARG A 13 14.23 5.01 -4.03
N ALA A 14 13.71 3.87 -4.50
CA ALA A 14 12.43 3.35 -4.05
C ALA A 14 12.44 3.04 -2.54
N THR A 15 13.51 2.41 -2.05
CA THR A 15 13.71 2.17 -0.62
C THR A 15 13.81 3.49 0.15
N SER A 16 14.50 4.50 -0.38
CA SER A 16 14.63 5.81 0.26
C SER A 16 13.28 6.52 0.36
N TYR A 17 12.46 6.49 -0.69
CA TYR A 17 11.10 7.05 -0.65
C TYR A 17 10.19 6.27 0.30
N LEU A 18 10.29 4.95 0.33
CA LEU A 18 9.51 4.12 1.25
C LEU A 18 9.87 4.44 2.71
N MET A 19 11.17 4.43 3.05
CA MET A 19 11.65 4.69 4.40
C MET A 19 11.40 6.15 4.82
N GLY A 20 11.64 7.11 3.94
CA GLY A 20 11.38 8.52 4.18
C GLY A 20 9.90 8.82 4.35
N GLY A 21 9.04 8.28 3.48
CA GLY A 21 7.59 8.39 3.60
C GLY A 21 7.08 7.76 4.90
N LEU A 22 7.56 6.57 5.23
CA LEU A 22 7.22 5.89 6.48
C LEU A 22 7.66 6.69 7.71
N ALA A 23 8.86 7.27 7.69
CA ALA A 23 9.36 8.13 8.77
C ALA A 23 8.48 9.39 8.94
N VAL A 24 8.07 10.03 7.85
CA VAL A 24 7.19 11.21 7.89
C VAL A 24 5.81 10.85 8.43
N ILE A 25 5.22 9.75 7.95
CA ILE A 25 3.91 9.27 8.44
C ILE A 25 3.98 8.95 9.94
N LEU A 26 5.03 8.27 10.38
CA LEU A 26 5.23 7.96 11.81
C LEU A 26 5.43 9.23 12.63
N ALA A 27 6.20 10.21 12.15
CA ALA A 27 6.38 11.48 12.84
C ALA A 27 5.04 12.22 13.01
N ILE A 28 4.22 12.28 11.95
CA ILE A 28 2.87 12.88 12.02
C ILE A 28 2.01 12.12 13.03
N ALA A 29 2.03 10.78 13.01
CA ALA A 29 1.26 9.97 13.94
C ALA A 29 1.68 10.20 15.40
N VAL A 30 2.98 10.26 15.69
CA VAL A 30 3.50 10.58 17.03
C VAL A 30 3.04 11.97 17.48
N LEU A 31 3.11 12.97 16.60
CA LEU A 31 2.68 14.34 16.92
C LEU A 31 1.16 14.43 17.19
N MET A 32 0.35 13.68 16.45
CA MET A 32 -1.10 13.70 16.61
C MET A 32 -1.60 12.89 17.81
N THR A 33 -0.97 11.75 18.09
CA THR A 33 -1.46 10.80 19.12
C THR A 33 -0.72 10.94 20.44
N SER A 34 0.43 11.64 20.47
CA SER A 34 1.33 11.72 21.63
C SER A 34 1.83 10.34 22.14
N SER A 35 1.71 9.30 21.32
CA SER A 35 2.17 7.94 21.60
C SER A 35 3.58 7.72 21.09
N SER A 36 4.31 6.78 21.70
CA SER A 36 5.63 6.40 21.20
C SER A 36 5.54 5.62 19.88
N VAL A 37 6.63 5.61 19.11
CA VAL A 37 6.71 4.83 17.86
C VAL A 37 6.48 3.34 18.11
N THR A 38 6.95 2.83 19.26
CA THR A 38 6.75 1.43 19.66
C THR A 38 5.29 1.11 19.92
N ASP A 39 4.53 2.04 20.51
CA ASP A 39 3.10 1.85 20.77
C ASP A 39 2.31 1.83 19.46
N ILE A 40 2.63 2.72 18.53
CA ILE A 40 2.00 2.78 17.21
C ILE A 40 2.28 1.49 16.42
N ALA A 41 3.53 1.01 16.45
CA ALA A 41 3.90 -0.24 15.79
C ALA A 41 3.23 -1.46 16.46
N GLY A 42 3.09 -1.44 17.78
CA GLY A 42 2.35 -2.45 18.55
C GLY A 42 0.88 -2.49 18.15
N TRP A 43 0.22 -1.33 18.14
CA TRP A 43 -1.17 -1.18 17.71
C TRP A 43 -1.38 -1.67 16.26
N ALA A 44 -0.50 -1.27 15.33
CA ALA A 44 -0.59 -1.72 13.95
C ALA A 44 -0.48 -3.25 13.85
N ARG A 45 0.39 -3.87 14.64
CA ARG A 45 0.53 -5.33 14.69
C ARG A 45 -0.71 -6.01 15.27
N GLU A 46 -1.28 -5.46 16.33
CA GLU A 46 -2.46 -6.02 17.02
C GLU A 46 -3.73 -5.87 16.19
N VAL A 47 -3.93 -4.73 15.53
CA VAL A 47 -5.14 -4.41 14.79
C VAL A 47 -5.10 -4.92 13.35
N LEU A 48 -4.01 -4.67 12.62
CA LEU A 48 -3.92 -5.04 11.20
C LEU A 48 -3.39 -6.46 10.98
N GLY A 49 -2.60 -6.97 11.93
CA GLY A 49 -1.94 -8.25 11.81
C GLY A 49 -0.66 -8.19 10.96
N TRP A 50 0.32 -9.02 11.31
CA TRP A 50 1.65 -9.02 10.66
C TRP A 50 1.59 -9.36 9.17
N THR A 51 0.74 -10.31 8.78
CA THR A 51 0.60 -10.76 7.39
C THR A 51 0.08 -9.64 6.48
N PHE A 52 -0.92 -8.88 6.93
CA PHE A 52 -1.46 -7.78 6.15
C PHE A 52 -0.41 -6.69 5.93
N VAL A 53 0.28 -6.29 7.00
CA VAL A 53 1.32 -5.24 6.95
C VAL A 53 2.46 -5.65 6.02
N ALA A 54 2.91 -6.91 6.07
CA ALA A 54 3.97 -7.41 5.20
C ALA A 54 3.56 -7.41 3.71
N LEU A 55 2.37 -7.93 3.39
CA LEU A 55 1.87 -7.96 2.01
C LEU A 55 1.60 -6.56 1.47
N LEU A 56 1.01 -5.68 2.29
CA LEU A 56 0.79 -4.28 1.95
C LEU A 56 2.12 -3.58 1.66
N GLY A 57 3.12 -3.74 2.54
CA GLY A 57 4.44 -3.17 2.36
C GLY A 57 5.11 -3.63 1.07
N SER A 58 5.00 -4.92 0.73
CA SER A 58 5.53 -5.47 -0.53
C SER A 58 4.87 -4.86 -1.77
N LEU A 59 3.54 -4.69 -1.75
CA LEU A 59 2.80 -4.11 -2.88
C LEU A 59 3.08 -2.61 -3.03
N VAL A 60 3.14 -1.88 -1.92
CA VAL A 60 3.53 -0.46 -1.91
C VAL A 60 4.94 -0.29 -2.46
N PHE A 61 5.88 -1.14 -2.02
CA PHE A 61 7.24 -1.13 -2.54
C PHE A 61 7.29 -1.41 -4.05
N LEU A 62 6.54 -2.39 -4.55
CA LEU A 62 6.47 -2.70 -5.98
C LEU A 62 5.90 -1.53 -6.80
N ALA A 63 4.88 -0.85 -6.28
CA ALA A 63 4.31 0.34 -6.91
C ALA A 63 5.33 1.49 -6.96
N LEU A 64 6.02 1.76 -5.85
CA LEU A 64 7.07 2.80 -5.78
C LEU A 64 8.28 2.46 -6.66
N PHE A 65 8.70 1.20 -6.70
CA PHE A 65 9.77 0.74 -7.57
C PHE A 65 9.42 0.98 -9.04
N SER A 66 8.19 0.61 -9.44
CA SER A 66 7.68 0.83 -10.79
C SER A 66 7.60 2.32 -11.13
N TRP A 67 7.18 3.15 -10.18
CA TRP A 67 7.17 4.61 -10.29
C TRP A 67 8.56 5.19 -10.55
N VAL A 68 9.56 4.80 -9.76
CA VAL A 68 10.95 5.25 -9.93
C VAL A 68 11.50 4.83 -11.29
N ARG A 69 11.24 3.58 -11.71
CA ARG A 69 11.66 3.08 -13.03
C ARG A 69 11.03 3.88 -14.18
N MET A 70 9.78 4.28 -14.04
CA MET A 70 9.08 5.13 -15.01
C MET A 70 9.69 6.53 -15.11
N LEU A 71 10.24 7.08 -14.02
CA LEU A 71 10.94 8.36 -14.03
C LEU A 71 12.34 8.29 -14.68
N GLN A 72 12.98 7.13 -14.64
CA GLN A 72 14.34 6.93 -15.18
C GLN A 72 14.35 6.51 -16.65
N THR A 73 13.26 5.91 -17.15
CA THR A 73 13.20 5.37 -18.51
C THR A 73 12.73 6.46 -19.48
N GLN A 74 13.64 6.95 -20.34
CA GLN A 74 13.32 7.94 -21.37
C GLN A 74 12.81 7.34 -22.70
N ASN A 75 12.88 6.03 -22.91
CA ASN A 75 12.52 5.41 -24.20
C ASN A 75 11.62 4.19 -24.02
N GLY A 76 10.37 4.28 -24.48
CA GLY A 76 9.48 3.18 -24.92
C GLY A 76 9.01 2.13 -23.90
N SER A 77 9.74 1.87 -22.81
CA SER A 77 9.37 0.87 -21.79
C SER A 77 8.61 1.47 -20.60
N SER A 78 8.22 2.75 -20.66
CA SER A 78 7.43 3.44 -19.64
C SER A 78 6.08 2.73 -19.39
N ASP A 79 5.44 2.25 -20.47
CA ASP A 79 4.13 1.59 -20.43
C ASP A 79 4.14 0.31 -19.58
N VAL A 80 5.22 -0.49 -19.67
CA VAL A 80 5.35 -1.75 -18.89
C VAL A 80 5.45 -1.46 -17.40
N TRP A 81 6.25 -0.46 -17.02
CA TRP A 81 6.41 -0.06 -15.61
C TRP A 81 5.14 0.62 -15.08
N PHE A 82 4.44 1.38 -15.92
CA PHE A 82 3.14 1.93 -15.56
C PHE A 82 2.13 0.81 -15.25
N GLU A 83 1.98 -0.17 -16.15
CA GLU A 83 1.04 -1.27 -15.96
C GLU A 83 1.39 -2.11 -14.71
N ALA A 84 2.68 -2.40 -14.50
CA ALA A 84 3.16 -3.10 -13.31
C ALA A 84 2.83 -2.33 -12.02
N GLY A 85 3.04 -1.01 -12.01
CA GLY A 85 2.72 -0.17 -10.87
C GLY A 85 1.21 -0.09 -10.59
N VAL A 86 0.40 0.07 -11.63
CA VAL A 86 -1.07 0.11 -11.50
C VAL A 86 -1.60 -1.23 -11.00
N GLN A 87 -1.06 -2.35 -11.49
CA GLN A 87 -1.39 -3.68 -10.97
C GLN A 87 -0.99 -3.85 -9.51
N ALA A 88 0.19 -3.39 -9.09
CA ALA A 88 0.58 -3.41 -7.69
C ALA A 88 -0.40 -2.61 -6.82
N ALA A 89 -0.81 -1.43 -7.27
CA ALA A 89 -1.76 -0.60 -6.55
C ALA A 89 -3.18 -1.22 -6.54
N ASN A 90 -3.65 -1.85 -7.61
CA ASN A 90 -4.89 -2.63 -7.62
C ASN A 90 -4.78 -3.83 -6.66
N GLY A 91 -3.61 -4.47 -6.58
CA GLY A 91 -3.30 -5.51 -5.61
C GLY A 91 -3.50 -5.04 -4.18
N VAL A 92 -3.18 -3.79 -3.84
CA VAL A 92 -3.47 -3.21 -2.52
C VAL A 92 -4.97 -3.17 -2.23
N THR A 93 -5.79 -2.76 -3.21
CA THR A 93 -7.26 -2.79 -3.07
C THR A 93 -7.77 -4.21 -2.84
N THR A 94 -7.31 -5.17 -3.65
CA THR A 94 -7.69 -6.58 -3.51
C THR A 94 -7.29 -7.13 -2.15
N LEU A 95 -6.06 -6.88 -1.71
CA LEU A 95 -5.56 -7.30 -0.40
C LEU A 95 -6.43 -6.73 0.74
N ALA A 96 -6.76 -5.44 0.68
CA ALA A 96 -7.61 -4.78 1.66
C ALA A 96 -8.98 -5.46 1.77
N LEU A 97 -9.63 -5.69 0.62
CA LEU A 97 -10.93 -6.35 0.56
C LEU A 97 -10.85 -7.81 1.05
N THR A 98 -9.82 -8.56 0.67
CA THR A 98 -9.62 -9.95 1.13
C THR A 98 -9.48 -10.03 2.64
N PHE A 99 -8.67 -9.16 3.25
CA PHE A 99 -8.50 -9.15 4.71
C PHE A 99 -9.73 -8.62 5.43
N THR A 100 -10.50 -7.72 4.82
CA THR A 100 -11.81 -7.32 5.34
C THR A 100 -12.78 -8.49 5.37
N LEU A 101 -12.89 -9.24 4.28
CA LEU A 101 -13.74 -10.43 4.23
C LEU A 101 -13.26 -11.51 5.21
N LEU A 102 -11.93 -11.70 5.35
CA LEU A 102 -11.34 -12.61 6.33
C LEU A 102 -11.72 -12.20 7.76
N GLY A 103 -11.53 -10.94 8.12
CA GLY A 103 -11.85 -10.45 9.46
C GLY A 103 -13.34 -10.57 9.78
N ILE A 104 -14.22 -10.26 8.82
CA ILE A 104 -15.67 -10.47 8.98
C ILE A 104 -16.00 -11.96 9.15
N SER A 105 -15.41 -12.83 8.32
CA SER A 105 -15.62 -14.28 8.39
C SER A 105 -15.16 -14.86 9.73
N LEU A 106 -13.99 -14.47 10.22
CA LEU A 106 -13.49 -14.86 11.54
C LEU A 106 -14.38 -14.31 12.66
N GLY A 107 -14.86 -13.06 12.54
CA GLY A 107 -15.82 -12.45 13.47
C GLY A 107 -17.11 -13.27 13.59
N ILE A 108 -17.74 -13.59 12.46
CA ILE A 108 -18.96 -14.42 12.44
C ILE A 108 -18.68 -15.84 12.94
N GLY A 109 -17.54 -16.44 12.57
CA GLY A 109 -17.13 -17.75 13.03
C GLY A 109 -17.01 -17.85 14.56
N THR A 110 -16.64 -16.76 15.25
CA THR A 110 -16.60 -16.74 16.72
C THR A 110 -17.99 -16.83 17.37
N LEU A 111 -19.04 -16.36 16.70
CA LEU A 111 -20.43 -16.48 17.18
C LEU A 111 -20.99 -17.88 16.96
N ALA A 112 -20.59 -18.56 15.88
CA ALA A 112 -21.13 -19.87 15.53
C ALA A 112 -20.62 -21.02 16.42
N GLY A 113 -19.49 -20.84 17.11
CA GLY A 113 -18.81 -21.90 17.84
C GLY A 113 -18.97 -21.89 19.36
N GLN A 114 -19.73 -20.97 19.95
CA GLN A 114 -19.86 -20.86 21.42
C GLN A 114 -21.32 -20.71 21.84
N GLU A 115 -21.72 -21.45 22.87
CA GLU A 115 -23.00 -21.20 23.56
C GLU A 115 -22.93 -19.84 24.26
N LEU A 116 -23.91 -18.99 23.98
CA LEU A 116 -24.02 -17.64 24.54
C LEU A 116 -24.65 -17.75 25.94
N THR A 117 -23.79 -17.90 26.94
CA THR A 117 -24.15 -17.87 28.36
C THR A 117 -23.72 -16.51 28.96
N PRO A 118 -24.29 -16.09 30.10
CA PRO A 118 -23.87 -14.85 30.77
C PRO A 118 -22.36 -14.78 31.05
N GLU A 119 -21.70 -15.93 31.28
CA GLU A 119 -20.25 -16.02 31.51
C GLU A 119 -19.42 -15.90 30.21
N THR A 120 -19.93 -16.36 29.06
CA THR A 120 -19.18 -16.42 27.79
C THR A 120 -19.44 -15.24 26.85
N ILE A 121 -20.52 -14.49 27.05
CA ILE A 121 -20.91 -13.38 26.16
C ILE A 121 -19.85 -12.28 26.06
N GLN A 122 -19.28 -11.84 27.17
CA GLN A 122 -18.26 -10.78 27.16
C GLN A 122 -16.99 -11.13 26.36
N PRO A 123 -16.33 -12.29 26.61
CA PRO A 123 -15.17 -12.66 25.83
C PRO A 123 -15.49 -12.90 24.35
N VAL A 124 -16.68 -13.41 24.01
CA VAL A 124 -17.13 -13.56 22.62
C VAL A 124 -17.24 -12.21 21.92
N ILE A 125 -17.92 -11.23 22.54
CA ILE A 125 -18.07 -9.89 21.97
C ILE A 125 -16.69 -9.26 21.77
N ARG A 126 -15.80 -9.32 22.76
CA ARG A 126 -14.44 -8.74 22.65
C ARG A 126 -13.67 -9.35 21.48
N LYS A 127 -13.74 -10.66 21.29
CA LYS A 127 -13.06 -11.37 20.18
C LYS A 127 -13.68 -11.01 18.82
N MET A 128 -15.00 -10.93 18.75
CA MET A 128 -15.71 -10.48 17.54
C MET A 128 -15.34 -9.05 17.16
N THR A 129 -15.31 -8.13 18.14
CA THR A 129 -14.91 -6.73 17.93
C THR A 129 -13.48 -6.63 17.43
N ALA A 130 -12.54 -7.45 17.93
CA ALA A 130 -11.17 -7.47 17.43
C ALA A 130 -11.10 -7.91 15.96
N ASN A 131 -11.82 -8.98 15.58
CA ASN A 131 -11.88 -9.46 14.19
C ASN A 131 -12.51 -8.42 13.23
N PHE A 132 -13.57 -7.74 13.68
CA PHE A 132 -14.17 -6.64 12.92
C PHE A 132 -13.29 -5.40 12.85
N SER A 133 -12.57 -5.07 13.93
CA SER A 133 -11.59 -3.97 13.92
C SER A 133 -10.52 -4.21 12.87
N LEU A 134 -9.96 -5.42 12.81
CA LEU A 134 -9.06 -5.82 11.73
C LEU A 134 -9.72 -5.60 10.36
N ALA A 135 -10.94 -6.12 10.18
CA ALA A 135 -11.64 -6.04 8.90
C ALA A 135 -11.85 -4.60 8.41
N PHE A 136 -12.28 -3.70 9.29
CA PHE A 136 -12.53 -2.31 8.92
C PHE A 136 -11.23 -1.54 8.72
N MET A 137 -10.22 -1.74 9.57
CA MET A 137 -8.97 -0.99 9.50
C MET A 137 -8.15 -1.33 8.25
N THR A 138 -8.20 -2.57 7.75
CA THR A 138 -7.49 -2.95 6.52
C THR A 138 -8.02 -2.22 5.28
N THR A 139 -9.32 -1.93 5.22
CA THR A 139 -9.93 -1.14 4.13
C THR A 139 -9.79 0.36 4.33
N VAL A 140 -9.97 0.85 5.56
CA VAL A 140 -9.75 2.27 5.91
C VAL A 140 -8.34 2.72 5.55
N ILE A 141 -7.34 1.84 5.70
CA ILE A 141 -5.95 2.14 5.35
C ILE A 141 -5.63 1.75 3.90
N GLY A 142 -6.02 0.55 3.48
CA GLY A 142 -5.60 0.00 2.19
C GLY A 142 -6.20 0.73 0.99
N LEU A 143 -7.49 1.10 1.02
CA LEU A 143 -8.15 1.73 -0.12
C LEU A 143 -7.60 3.13 -0.42
N PRO A 144 -7.40 4.03 0.58
CA PRO A 144 -6.76 5.31 0.33
C PRO A 144 -5.33 5.17 -0.20
N ILE A 145 -4.55 4.22 0.33
CA ILE A 145 -3.18 3.95 -0.16
C ILE A 145 -3.22 3.52 -1.63
N SER A 146 -4.10 2.58 -2.00
CA SER A 146 -4.27 2.16 -3.39
C SER A 146 -4.62 3.34 -4.30
N ALA A 147 -5.57 4.18 -3.90
CA ALA A 147 -6.00 5.33 -4.67
C ALA A 147 -4.87 6.35 -4.88
N LEU A 148 -4.10 6.65 -3.83
CA LEU A 148 -2.95 7.55 -3.90
C LEU A 148 -1.86 7.01 -4.83
N LEU A 149 -1.49 5.73 -4.68
CA LEU A 149 -0.49 5.10 -5.55
C LEU A 149 -0.92 5.15 -7.02
N ARG A 150 -2.17 4.79 -7.31
CA ARG A 150 -2.73 4.85 -8.67
C ARG A 150 -2.73 6.27 -9.22
N SER A 151 -3.17 7.24 -8.42
CA SER A 151 -3.23 8.65 -8.82
C SER A 151 -1.84 9.16 -9.22
N VAL A 152 -0.85 8.90 -8.37
CA VAL A 152 0.57 9.20 -8.63
C VAL A 152 0.96 8.57 -9.97
N LEU A 153 0.90 7.24 -10.10
CA LEU A 153 1.24 6.47 -11.32
C LEU A 153 0.62 7.04 -12.61
N ILE A 154 -0.68 7.30 -12.60
CA ILE A 154 -1.42 7.80 -13.78
C ILE A 154 -0.95 9.21 -14.17
N VAL A 155 -0.75 10.10 -13.19
CA VAL A 155 -0.37 11.49 -13.45
C VAL A 155 1.01 11.59 -14.09
N THR A 156 2.02 10.86 -13.60
CA THR A 156 3.34 10.91 -14.28
C THR A 156 3.34 10.18 -15.60
N HIS A 157 2.58 9.08 -15.75
CA HIS A 157 2.47 8.44 -17.05
C HIS A 157 1.89 9.41 -18.10
N ALA A 158 0.81 10.13 -17.76
CA ALA A 158 0.24 11.17 -18.60
C ALA A 158 1.26 12.28 -18.91
N ARG A 159 2.01 12.77 -17.89
CA ARG A 159 3.05 13.77 -18.07
C ARG A 159 4.14 13.32 -19.04
N ASN A 160 4.62 12.09 -18.90
CA ASN A 160 5.68 11.54 -19.76
C ASN A 160 5.20 11.40 -21.21
N ARG A 161 3.96 10.93 -21.44
CA ARG A 161 3.38 10.84 -22.79
C ARG A 161 3.26 12.22 -23.46
N THR A 162 2.85 13.25 -22.71
CA THR A 162 2.75 14.61 -23.27
C THR A 162 4.12 15.15 -23.67
N ALA A 163 5.16 14.90 -22.88
CA ALA A 163 6.53 15.31 -23.21
C ALA A 163 7.06 14.62 -24.47
N ASP A 164 6.79 13.32 -24.64
CA ASP A 164 7.18 12.56 -25.82
C ASP A 164 6.50 13.10 -27.09
N HIS A 165 5.18 13.39 -27.03
CA HIS A 165 4.43 13.97 -28.15
C HIS A 165 4.93 15.36 -28.56
N GLN A 166 5.32 16.20 -27.59
CA GLN A 166 5.90 17.52 -27.89
C GLN A 166 7.26 17.41 -28.58
N THR A 167 8.09 16.46 -28.14
CA THR A 167 9.41 16.21 -28.72
C THR A 167 9.29 15.73 -30.17
N ALA A 168 8.39 14.78 -30.44
CA ALA A 168 8.13 14.28 -31.80
C ALA A 168 7.67 15.40 -32.76
N ASN A 169 6.73 16.24 -32.34
CA ASN A 169 6.20 17.34 -33.16
C ASN A 169 7.25 18.45 -33.41
N SER A 170 8.23 18.62 -32.53
CA SER A 170 9.34 19.56 -32.74
C SER A 170 10.33 19.10 -33.80
N LEU A 171 10.54 17.78 -33.94
CA LEU A 171 11.44 17.19 -34.93
C LEU A 171 10.83 17.17 -36.34
N GLU A 172 9.50 17.10 -36.47
CA GLU A 172 8.81 17.19 -37.78
C GLU A 172 8.78 18.62 -38.36
N ARG A 173 9.11 19.64 -37.56
CA ARG A 173 9.09 21.06 -37.96
C ARG A 173 10.45 21.62 -38.37
N THR A 174 11.53 20.85 -38.24
CA THR A 174 12.91 21.22 -38.62
C THR A 174 13.34 20.46 -39.85
#